data_AF-A0A158GUY6-F1
#
_entry.id   AF-A0A158GUY6-F1
#
_cell.length_a   1.000
_cell.length_b   1.000
_cell.length_c   1.000
_cell.angle_alpha   90.00
_cell.angle_beta   90.00
_cell.angle_gamma   90.00
#
_symmetry.space_group_name_H-M   'P 1'
#
loop_
_entity.id
_entity.type
_entity.pdbx_description
1 polymer ?
#
loop_
_entity_poly.entity_id
_entity_poly.type
_entity_poly.pdbx_seq_one_letter_code
_entity_poly.pdbx_strand_id
1 'polypeptide(L)'
;MFERLMQVNATSGESQEVVTARKIAAIVATLTDDTTGFSKFDHRTLPASFPTKLIGYMHGFSATICAAWRVDKSEVSSAATRFAASCIFPFIEAHDIDRIVDQIDSATEFSVGREAGLADGESYVTTGRRGTALIDLLMDQRGGEATPESALSQRETCTNVSA
;
A
#
# COMPACT_ATOMS: atom_id res chain seq x y z
N MET A 1 14.79 10.19 7.85
CA MET A 1 14.16 8.93 7.37
C MET A 1 15.18 8.01 6.73
N PHE A 2 15.88 8.48 5.69
CA PHE A 2 16.96 7.72 5.02
C PHE A 2 18.02 7.18 5.99
N GLU A 3 18.48 8.02 6.94
CA GLU A 3 19.42 7.58 7.97
C GLU A 3 18.86 6.49 8.88
N ARG A 4 17.56 6.45 9.20
CA ARG A 4 16.98 5.37 10.04
C ARG A 4 16.97 4.02 9.33
N LEU A 5 16.70 4.03 8.01
CA LEU A 5 16.74 2.82 7.19
C LEU A 5 18.17 2.32 6.96
N MET A 6 19.15 3.23 6.99
CA MET A 6 20.57 2.92 6.81
C MET A 6 21.33 2.73 8.15
N GLN A 7 20.83 3.24 9.28
CA GLN A 7 21.44 3.17 10.63
C GLN A 7 21.29 1.83 11.31
N VAL A 8 20.44 0.94 10.78
CA VAL A 8 20.54 -0.48 11.11
C VAL A 8 21.76 -1.00 10.36
N ASN A 9 22.93 -0.67 10.92
CA ASN A 9 24.24 -1.02 10.39
C ASN A 9 24.23 -2.47 9.94
N ALA A 10 24.73 -2.71 8.73
CA ALA A 10 25.05 -4.03 8.21
C ALA A 10 25.88 -4.79 9.25
N THR A 11 25.20 -5.56 10.09
CA THR A 11 25.84 -6.56 10.92
C THR A 11 26.42 -7.57 9.95
N SER A 12 27.64 -8.04 10.25
CA SER A 12 28.50 -8.89 9.42
C SER A 12 27.90 -10.27 9.02
N GLY A 13 26.58 -10.44 8.98
CA GLY A 13 25.87 -11.65 8.56
C GLY A 13 24.48 -11.38 7.97
N GLU A 14 24.17 -10.14 7.59
CA GLU A 14 22.87 -9.82 6.99
C GLU A 14 22.79 -10.25 5.52
N SER A 15 21.66 -10.86 5.14
CA SER A 15 21.51 -11.39 3.79
C SER A 15 21.36 -10.26 2.75
N GLN A 16 21.80 -10.52 1.52
CA GLN A 16 21.73 -9.54 0.43
C GLN A 16 20.29 -9.11 0.14
N GLU A 17 19.32 -9.98 0.37
CA GLU A 17 17.88 -9.71 0.24
C GLU A 17 17.43 -8.62 1.21
N VAL A 18 17.87 -8.68 2.47
CA VAL A 18 17.51 -7.68 3.49
C VAL A 18 18.12 -6.32 3.15
N VAL A 19 19.38 -6.30 2.71
CA VAL A 19 20.05 -5.07 2.26
C VAL A 19 19.32 -4.46 1.06
N THR A 20 18.91 -5.30 0.11
CA THR A 20 18.16 -4.86 -1.07
C THR A 20 16.78 -4.32 -0.67
N ALA A 21 16.07 -5.02 0.20
CA ALA A 21 14.78 -4.58 0.74
C ALA A 21 14.88 -3.20 1.41
N ARG A 22 15.92 -2.94 2.21
CA ARG A 22 16.12 -1.62 2.84
C ARG A 22 16.38 -0.50 1.83
N LYS A 23 17.16 -0.77 0.78
CA LYS A 23 17.42 0.23 -0.28
C LYS A 23 16.13 0.60 -1.00
N ILE A 24 15.32 -0.40 -1.35
CA ILE A 24 14.00 -0.19 -1.98
C ILE A 24 13.09 0.57 -1.02
N ALA A 25 13.02 0.14 0.24
CA ALA A 25 12.23 0.79 1.27
C ALA A 25 12.61 2.26 1.45
N ALA A 26 13.90 2.60 1.37
CA ALA A 26 14.36 3.99 1.48
C ALA A 26 13.83 4.86 0.34
N ILE A 27 13.85 4.35 -0.90
CA ILE A 27 13.29 5.06 -2.05
C ILE A 27 11.78 5.25 -1.85
N VAL A 28 11.06 4.16 -1.56
CA VAL A 28 9.60 4.18 -1.44
C VAL A 28 9.16 5.08 -0.29
N ALA A 29 9.79 4.97 0.88
CA ALA A 29 9.47 5.79 2.05
C ALA A 29 9.75 7.27 1.80
N THR A 30 10.89 7.62 1.18
CA THR A 30 11.19 9.02 0.84
C THR A 30 10.15 9.61 -0.12
N LEU A 31 9.82 8.90 -1.21
CA LEU A 31 8.85 9.42 -2.18
C LEU A 31 7.43 9.50 -1.60
N THR A 32 7.07 8.58 -0.70
CA THR A 32 5.79 8.59 0.00
C THR A 32 5.72 9.77 0.99
N ASP A 33 6.77 9.98 1.81
CA ASP A 33 6.83 11.07 2.79
C ASP A 33 6.87 12.44 2.11
N ASP A 34 7.64 12.59 1.02
CA ASP A 34 7.70 13.84 0.23
C ASP A 34 6.34 14.22 -0.39
N THR A 35 5.45 13.26 -0.59
CA THR A 35 4.13 13.48 -1.18
C THR A 35 3.08 13.76 -0.13
N THR A 36 3.21 13.15 1.05
CA THR A 36 2.16 13.12 2.06
C THR A 36 2.46 13.98 3.29
N GLY A 37 3.74 14.19 3.58
CA GLY A 37 4.20 14.72 4.85
C GLY A 37 3.82 13.87 6.06
N PHE A 38 3.46 12.58 5.87
CA PHE A 38 2.85 11.76 6.92
C PHE A 38 3.72 11.58 8.16
N SER A 39 5.04 11.64 8.05
CA SER A 39 5.92 11.67 9.23
C SER A 39 5.61 12.81 10.22
N LYS A 40 4.80 13.79 9.81
CA LYS A 40 4.38 14.97 10.58
C LYS A 40 2.90 14.95 10.99
N PHE A 41 2.11 13.94 10.59
CA PHE A 41 0.69 13.85 10.88
C PHE A 41 0.39 12.83 11.98
N ASP A 42 -0.64 13.10 12.80
CA ASP A 42 -1.16 12.10 13.74
C ASP A 42 -2.01 11.07 12.98
N HIS A 43 -1.43 9.88 12.74
CA HIS A 43 -2.09 8.81 12.00
C HIS A 43 -3.41 8.33 12.64
N ARG A 44 -3.65 8.64 13.92
CA ARG A 44 -4.93 8.34 14.61
C ARG A 44 -6.10 9.15 14.04
N THR A 45 -5.82 10.21 13.31
CA THR A 45 -6.82 11.08 12.68
C THR A 45 -7.15 10.67 11.25
N LEU A 46 -6.43 9.69 10.69
CA LEU A 46 -6.66 9.19 9.35
C LEU A 46 -7.83 8.20 9.33
N PRO A 47 -8.57 8.09 8.21
CA PRO A 47 -9.60 7.06 8.07
C PRO A 47 -9.04 5.66 8.35
N ALA A 48 -9.84 4.78 8.96
CA ALA A 48 -9.38 3.44 9.35
C ALA A 48 -8.87 2.59 8.18
N SER A 49 -9.37 2.82 6.96
CA SER A 49 -8.93 2.15 5.73
C SER A 49 -7.60 2.68 5.19
N PHE A 50 -7.18 3.87 5.63
CA PHE A 50 -6.08 4.61 5.04
C PHE A 50 -4.71 3.94 5.21
N PRO A 51 -4.33 3.41 6.40
CA PRO A 51 -3.09 2.67 6.54
C PRO A 51 -3.00 1.47 5.59
N THR A 52 -4.10 0.73 5.42
CA THR A 52 -4.16 -0.41 4.49
C THR A 52 -3.95 0.01 3.05
N LYS A 53 -4.59 1.11 2.59
CA LYS A 53 -4.36 1.67 1.26
C LYS A 53 -2.90 2.09 1.07
N LEU A 54 -2.31 2.77 2.05
CA LEU A 54 -0.95 3.28 1.93
C LEU A 54 0.10 2.15 1.96
N ILE A 55 -0.11 1.12 2.77
CA ILE A 55 0.74 -0.08 2.78
C ILE A 55 0.61 -0.81 1.43
N GLY A 56 -0.61 -0.91 0.87
CA GLY A 56 -0.83 -1.39 -0.49
C GLY A 56 -0.01 -0.61 -1.52
N TYR A 57 -0.07 0.72 -1.47
CA TYR A 57 0.73 1.59 -2.33
C TYR A 57 2.23 1.32 -2.21
N MET A 58 2.77 1.27 -0.99
CA MET A 58 4.19 0.97 -0.78
C MET A 58 4.57 -0.41 -1.33
N HIS A 59 3.66 -1.38 -1.27
CA HIS A 59 3.87 -2.72 -1.82
C HIS A 59 3.94 -2.72 -3.34
N GLY A 60 2.96 -2.12 -4.03
CA GLY A 60 2.97 -2.02 -5.49
C GLY A 60 4.21 -1.31 -6.03
N PHE A 61 4.62 -0.22 -5.36
CA PHE A 61 5.83 0.50 -5.73
C PHE A 61 7.07 -0.38 -5.53
N SER A 62 7.20 -1.01 -4.35
CA SER A 62 8.33 -1.90 -4.05
C SER A 62 8.43 -3.06 -5.04
N ALA A 63 7.30 -3.68 -5.42
CA ALA A 63 7.25 -4.75 -6.41
C ALA A 63 7.77 -4.29 -7.78
N THR A 64 7.43 -3.07 -8.18
CA THR A 64 7.90 -2.50 -9.46
C THR A 64 9.41 -2.27 -9.47
N ILE A 65 9.97 -1.74 -8.38
CA ILE A 65 11.42 -1.58 -8.25
C ILE A 65 12.12 -2.94 -8.24
N CYS A 66 11.59 -3.92 -7.48
CA CYS A 66 12.11 -5.29 -7.48
C CYS A 66 12.16 -5.88 -8.90
N ALA A 67 11.08 -5.75 -9.67
CA ALA A 67 11.01 -6.22 -11.06
C ALA A 67 12.06 -5.53 -11.95
N ALA A 68 12.17 -4.20 -11.85
CA ALA A 68 13.15 -3.42 -12.61
C ALA A 68 14.60 -3.80 -12.28
N TRP A 69 14.87 -4.11 -11.01
CA TRP A 69 16.20 -4.52 -10.54
C TRP A 69 16.45 -6.03 -10.68
N ARG A 70 15.51 -6.78 -11.25
CA ARG A 70 15.57 -8.25 -11.44
C ARG A 70 15.79 -8.99 -10.12
N VAL A 71 15.06 -8.58 -9.10
CA VAL A 71 15.03 -9.26 -7.81
C VAL A 71 13.96 -10.36 -7.87
N ASP A 72 14.38 -11.61 -8.05
CA ASP A 72 13.49 -12.74 -8.31
C ASP A 72 12.67 -13.20 -7.08
N LYS A 73 13.02 -12.71 -5.88
CA LYS A 73 12.39 -13.12 -4.62
C LYS A 73 11.26 -12.17 -4.25
N SER A 74 10.01 -12.64 -4.36
CA SER A 74 8.81 -11.90 -3.94
C SER A 74 8.84 -11.44 -2.49
N GLU A 75 9.55 -12.18 -1.62
CA GLU A 75 9.76 -11.82 -0.22
C GLU A 75 10.48 -10.48 -0.04
N VAL A 76 11.31 -10.05 -1.01
CA VAL A 76 12.05 -8.79 -0.94
C VAL A 76 11.11 -7.60 -1.07
N SER A 77 10.09 -7.66 -1.93
CA SER A 77 9.08 -6.61 -2.01
C SER A 77 8.26 -6.51 -0.73
N SER A 78 7.89 -7.63 -0.11
CA SER A 78 7.17 -7.62 1.17
C SER A 78 8.04 -7.09 2.31
N ALA A 79 9.32 -7.48 2.37
CA ALA A 79 10.26 -6.94 3.34
C ALA A 79 10.48 -5.43 3.14
N ALA A 80 10.64 -4.97 1.90
CA ALA A 80 10.76 -3.55 1.59
C ALA A 80 9.52 -2.76 2.01
N THR A 81 8.33 -3.33 1.76
CA THR A 81 7.04 -2.76 2.21
C THR A 81 7.02 -2.59 3.72
N ARG A 82 7.38 -3.62 4.49
CA ARG A 82 7.43 -3.55 5.96
C ARG A 82 8.39 -2.47 6.45
N PHE A 83 9.60 -2.41 5.88
CA PHE A 83 10.58 -1.39 6.26
C PHE A 83 10.09 0.03 5.94
N ALA A 84 9.48 0.24 4.76
CA ALA A 84 8.94 1.54 4.37
C ALA A 84 7.77 1.95 5.28
N ALA A 85 6.84 1.03 5.53
CA ALA A 85 5.68 1.26 6.39
C ALA A 85 6.10 1.63 7.81
N SER A 86 7.07 0.93 8.41
CA SER A 86 7.59 1.26 9.74
C SER A 86 8.25 2.65 9.82
N CYS A 87 8.71 3.18 8.68
CA CYS A 87 9.26 4.54 8.62
C CYS A 87 8.17 5.60 8.49
N ILE A 88 7.10 5.31 7.75
CA ILE A 88 5.97 6.21 7.52
C ILE A 88 5.01 6.23 8.71
N PHE A 89 4.85 5.09 9.38
CA PHE A 89 3.93 4.88 10.49
C PHE A 89 4.67 4.48 11.77
N PRO A 90 5.47 5.37 12.38
CA PRO A 90 6.27 5.04 13.57
C PRO A 90 5.43 4.67 14.80
N PHE A 91 4.12 4.96 14.79
CA PHE A 91 3.20 4.70 15.90
C PHE A 91 2.26 3.51 15.66
N ILE A 92 2.28 2.92 14.46
CA ILE A 92 1.59 1.64 14.22
C ILE A 92 2.53 0.54 14.69
N GLU A 93 2.02 -0.38 15.50
CA GLU A 93 2.86 -1.46 16.00
C GLU A 93 3.29 -2.38 14.84
N ALA A 94 4.52 -2.89 14.91
CA ALA A 94 5.08 -3.74 13.84
C ALA A 94 4.17 -4.94 13.53
N HIS A 95 3.51 -5.50 14.56
CA HIS A 95 2.60 -6.63 14.41
C HIS A 95 1.35 -6.29 13.57
N ASP A 96 0.88 -5.03 13.60
CA ASP A 96 -0.25 -4.57 12.79
C ASP A 96 0.17 -4.41 11.32
N ILE A 97 1.37 -3.89 11.07
CA ILE A 97 1.96 -3.80 9.73
C ILE A 97 2.10 -5.21 9.15
N ASP A 98 2.65 -6.15 9.93
CA ASP A 98 2.81 -7.54 9.50
C ASP A 98 1.46 -8.18 9.17
N ARG A 99 0.44 -7.97 10.02
CA ARG A 99 -0.92 -8.46 9.75
C ARG A 99 -1.47 -7.94 8.41
N ILE A 100 -1.25 -6.67 8.08
CA ILE A 100 -1.72 -6.08 6.81
C ILE A 100 -0.93 -6.65 5.62
N VAL A 101 0.40 -6.76 5.76
CA VAL A 101 1.29 -7.30 4.70
C VAL A 101 1.13 -8.82 4.52
N ASP A 102 0.65 -9.55 5.53
CA ASP A 102 0.39 -10.98 5.41
C ASP A 102 -1.03 -11.24 4.84
N GLN A 103 -1.89 -10.23 4.82
CA GLN A 103 -3.28 -10.30 4.34
C GLN A 103 -3.50 -9.58 3.00
N ILE A 104 -2.43 -9.38 2.23
CA ILE A 104 -2.38 -8.63 0.96
C ILE A 104 -3.51 -8.99 -0.01
N ASP A 105 -3.86 -10.26 -0.11
CA ASP A 105 -4.82 -10.76 -1.10
C ASP A 105 -6.29 -10.64 -0.65
N SER A 106 -6.55 -10.17 0.57
CA SER A 106 -7.89 -10.21 1.18
C SER A 106 -8.58 -8.85 1.36
N ALA A 107 -7.84 -7.74 1.22
CA ALA A 107 -8.36 -6.39 1.45
C ALA A 107 -8.49 -5.59 0.15
N THR A 108 -9.70 -5.11 -0.15
CA THR A 108 -9.98 -4.25 -1.31
C THR A 108 -9.15 -2.97 -1.27
N GLU A 109 -9.03 -2.36 -0.10
CA GLU A 109 -8.26 -1.15 0.15
C GLU A 109 -6.78 -1.35 -0.16
N PHE A 110 -6.25 -2.53 0.19
CA PHE A 110 -4.88 -2.89 -0.15
C PHE A 110 -4.71 -2.94 -1.67
N SER A 111 -5.64 -3.59 -2.38
CA SER A 111 -5.58 -3.72 -3.83
C SER A 111 -5.62 -2.37 -4.55
N VAL A 112 -6.50 -1.46 -4.13
CA VAL A 112 -6.56 -0.08 -4.63
C VAL A 112 -5.23 0.64 -4.39
N GLY A 113 -4.68 0.52 -3.18
CA GLY A 113 -3.34 1.00 -2.87
C GLY A 113 -2.28 0.44 -3.81
N ARG A 114 -2.25 -0.88 -3.96
CA ARG A 114 -1.27 -1.61 -4.77
C ARG A 114 -1.27 -1.14 -6.21
N GLU A 115 -2.43 -0.94 -6.82
CA GLU A 115 -2.55 -0.46 -8.19
C GLU A 115 -1.96 0.95 -8.35
N ALA A 116 -2.26 1.87 -7.42
CA ALA A 116 -1.64 3.19 -7.41
C ALA A 116 -0.11 3.10 -7.24
N GLY A 117 0.35 2.20 -6.37
CA GLY A 117 1.78 1.94 -6.15
C GLY A 117 2.49 1.41 -7.39
N LEU A 118 1.85 0.52 -8.14
CA LEU A 118 2.37 0.00 -9.40
C LEU A 118 2.53 1.12 -10.43
N ALA A 119 1.51 1.97 -10.58
CA ALA A 119 1.53 3.09 -11.53
C ALA A 119 2.65 4.10 -11.22
N ASP A 120 2.77 4.54 -9.97
CA ASP A 120 3.84 5.47 -9.57
C ASP A 120 5.23 4.81 -9.62
N GLY A 121 5.30 3.51 -9.31
CA GLY A 121 6.50 2.70 -9.44
C GLY A 121 7.00 2.62 -10.89
N GLU A 122 6.09 2.41 -11.85
CA GLU A 122 6.41 2.34 -13.28
C GLU A 122 6.90 3.69 -13.81
N SER A 123 6.23 4.78 -13.40
CA SER A 123 6.68 6.14 -13.68
C SER A 123 8.09 6.38 -13.16
N TYR A 124 8.37 5.98 -11.91
CA TYR A 124 9.69 6.14 -11.30
C TYR A 124 10.77 5.35 -12.02
N VAL A 125 10.53 4.07 -12.32
CA VAL A 125 11.49 3.22 -13.03
C VAL A 125 11.78 3.76 -14.43
N THR A 126 10.77 4.28 -15.12
CA THR A 126 10.90 4.76 -16.50
C THR A 126 11.56 6.14 -16.59
N THR A 127 11.21 7.04 -15.67
CA THR A 127 11.55 8.48 -15.79
C THR A 127 12.45 9.00 -14.68
N GLY A 128 12.68 8.21 -13.62
CA GLY A 128 13.33 8.65 -12.39
C GLY A 128 12.47 9.61 -11.54
N ARG A 129 11.20 9.84 -11.92
CA ARG A 129 10.31 10.78 -11.24
C ARG A 129 9.11 10.06 -10.62
N ARG A 130 8.67 10.55 -9.48
CA ARG A 130 7.40 10.11 -8.88
C ARG A 130 6.22 10.39 -9.82
N GLY A 131 5.24 9.50 -9.84
CA GLY A 131 3.95 9.77 -10.46
C GLY A 131 3.02 10.57 -9.54
N THR A 132 1.73 10.55 -9.84
CA THR A 132 0.67 11.29 -9.11
C THR A 132 -0.39 10.37 -8.49
N ALA A 133 -0.31 9.06 -8.69
CA ALA A 133 -1.35 8.13 -8.28
C ALA A 133 -1.54 8.11 -6.75
N LEU A 134 -0.47 8.32 -5.97
CA LEU A 134 -0.59 8.53 -4.54
C LEU A 134 -1.46 9.75 -4.20
N ILE A 135 -1.27 10.87 -4.90
CA ILE A 135 -2.06 12.10 -4.66
C ILE A 135 -3.52 11.84 -5.00
N ASP A 136 -3.79 11.18 -6.12
CA ASP A 136 -5.16 10.82 -6.51
C ASP A 136 -5.81 9.92 -5.47
N LEU A 137 -5.07 8.94 -4.94
CA LEU A 137 -5.51 8.06 -3.85
C LEU A 137 -5.79 8.81 -2.53
N LEU A 138 -5.04 9.88 -2.25
CA LEU A 138 -5.29 10.75 -1.08
C LEU A 138 -6.55 11.62 -1.26
N MET A 139 -6.81 12.07 -2.49
CA MET A 139 -7.93 12.94 -2.82
C MET A 139 -9.24 12.17 -3.00
N ASP A 140 -9.17 10.87 -3.32
CA ASP A 140 -10.34 10.01 -3.43
C ASP A 140 -10.90 9.61 -2.05
N GLN A 141 -11.65 10.54 -1.46
CA GLN A 141 -12.41 10.33 -0.23
C GLN A 141 -13.75 9.59 -0.45
N ARG A 142 -14.02 9.06 -1.65
CA ARG A 142 -15.26 8.29 -1.89
C ARG A 142 -15.03 6.81 -1.58
N GLY A 143 -15.78 6.27 -0.63
CA GLY A 143 -15.90 4.82 -0.44
C GLY A 143 -16.15 4.37 0.99
N GLY A 144 -17.10 5.01 1.69
CA GLY A 144 -17.50 4.65 3.04
C GLY A 144 -18.98 4.87 3.33
N GLU A 145 -19.84 4.88 2.30
CA GLU A 145 -21.28 4.64 2.47
C GLU A 145 -21.67 3.55 1.48
N ALA A 146 -21.53 2.30 1.90
CA ALA A 146 -22.29 1.21 1.28
C ALA A 146 -23.76 1.43 1.64
N THR A 147 -24.51 2.05 0.73
CA THR A 147 -25.97 1.94 0.74
C THR A 147 -26.29 0.47 0.50
N PRO A 148 -27.03 -0.23 1.37
CA PRO A 148 -27.48 -1.56 1.04
C PRO A 148 -28.59 -1.45 -0.01
N GLU A 149 -28.23 -1.56 -1.29
CA GLU A 149 -29.13 -2.11 -2.29
C GLU A 149 -29.38 -3.59 -1.92
N SER A 150 -30.37 -3.83 -1.09
CA SER A 150 -31.03 -5.14 -1.06
C SER A 150 -32.27 -5.06 -1.93
N ALA A 151 -32.05 -5.33 -3.21
CA ALA A 151 -33.08 -5.83 -4.08
C ALA A 151 -33.46 -7.24 -3.58
N LEU A 152 -34.65 -7.39 -3.02
CA LEU A 152 -35.32 -8.69 -2.93
C LEU A 152 -36.73 -8.60 -3.51
N SER A 153 -36.78 -9.02 -4.78
CA SER A 153 -37.73 -9.99 -5.31
C SER A 153 -39.12 -9.51 -5.71
N GLN A 154 -39.24 -9.34 -7.02
CA GLN A 154 -40.47 -9.45 -7.78
C GLN A 154 -41.27 -10.70 -7.35
N ARG A 155 -42.54 -10.50 -6.99
CA ARG A 155 -43.56 -11.54 -7.13
C ARG A 155 -44.64 -11.02 -8.06
N GLU A 156 -44.53 -11.45 -9.31
CA GLU A 156 -45.60 -11.42 -10.29
C GLU A 156 -46.85 -12.08 -9.70
N THR A 157 -47.97 -11.38 -9.72
CA THR A 157 -49.30 -11.98 -9.54
C THR A 157 -50.08 -11.78 -10.83
N CYS A 158 -49.92 -12.73 -11.75
CA CYS A 158 -50.89 -12.96 -12.80
C CYS A 158 -51.94 -13.93 -12.27
N THR A 159 -53.16 -13.46 -12.01
CA THR A 159 -54.34 -14.32 -12.11
C THR A 159 -55.55 -13.48 -12.50
N ASN A 160 -55.72 -13.27 -13.81
CA ASN A 160 -57.01 -13.02 -14.41
C ASN A 160 -57.55 -14.37 -14.89
N VAL A 161 -58.60 -14.88 -14.25
CA VAL A 161 -59.54 -15.81 -14.89
C VAL A 161 -60.94 -15.37 -14.47
N SER A 162 -61.64 -14.73 -15.41
CA SER A 162 -63.09 -14.63 -15.42
C SER A 162 -63.66 -15.81 -16.21
N ALA A 163 -64.67 -16.45 -15.65
CA ALA A 163 -65.72 -17.18 -16.36
C ALA A 163 -66.99 -17.06 -15.52
#